data_AF-A0A1Y6LNJ2-F1
#
_entry.id   AF-A0A1Y6LNJ2-F1
#
_cell.length_a   1.000
_cell.length_b   1.000
_cell.length_c   1.000
_cell.angle_alpha   90.00
_cell.angle_beta   90.00
_cell.angle_gamma   90.00
#
_symmetry.space_group_name_H-M   'P 1'
#
loop_
_entity.id
_entity.type
_entity.pdbx_description
1 polymer ?
#
loop_
_entity_poly.entity_id
_entity_poly.type
_entity_poly.pdbx_seq_one_letter_code
_entity_poly.pdbx_strand_id
1 'polypeptide(L)'
;MQPSNPLGAFIFWSYIIAALGLSIKTIYTIRKLPNSDSPRRIRHERLHISLALLSFTVLSYNMLHVLFRSFNEWSIPEPPVPLKLSIAFLQRVGLWSWTSSLFFDFGTAIVASPSEYLYTQSALLVTFWLSVDLSVEGLRHHIPDLWSFFALAQILPISFTQNLLYLALLRTPADRTPPDQVTFPRNKIPAALLAYFVALRWAPSSGSQILTVVVVARALLLVPWTLAKTSSTSGTNASAPARWSARDVGWLLGLMGAAATALQVFEVRRAGLSVEGLLLSLTSHPAVTTLGADMFISVVSWLCWQCASDGSDVQAARTGKLW
;
A
#
# COMPACT_ATOMS: atom_id res chain seq x y z
N MET A 1 -0.87 19.34 32.52
CA MET A 1 -1.57 18.08 32.18
C MET A 1 -1.29 17.80 30.72
N GLN A 2 -0.65 16.67 30.40
CA GLN A 2 -0.50 16.25 29.00
C GLN A 2 -1.89 15.89 28.44
N PRO A 3 -2.22 16.30 27.21
CA PRO A 3 -3.49 15.92 26.59
C PRO A 3 -3.57 14.40 26.43
N SER A 4 -4.68 13.80 26.85
CA SER A 4 -4.91 12.36 26.69
C SER A 4 -5.40 12.05 25.27
N ASN A 5 -4.86 11.00 24.67
CA ASN A 5 -5.20 10.49 23.34
C ASN A 5 -5.60 8.99 23.40
N PRO A 6 -6.70 8.65 24.11
CA PRO A 6 -7.17 7.27 24.26
C PRO A 6 -7.46 6.60 22.91
N LEU A 7 -8.01 7.39 21.97
CA LEU A 7 -8.38 6.93 20.64
C LEU A 7 -7.14 6.51 19.84
N GLY A 8 -6.07 7.32 19.86
CA GLY A 8 -4.81 6.99 19.22
C GLY A 8 -4.23 5.68 19.74
N ALA A 9 -4.16 5.50 21.06
CA ALA A 9 -3.66 4.27 21.68
C ALA A 9 -4.46 3.04 21.23
N PHE A 10 -5.79 3.13 21.28
CA PHE A 10 -6.66 2.05 20.85
C PHE A 10 -6.44 1.70 19.37
N ILE A 11 -6.39 2.71 18.50
CA ILE A 11 -6.08 2.52 17.08
C ILE A 11 -4.74 1.81 16.92
N PHE A 12 -3.68 2.28 17.57
CA PHE A 12 -2.34 1.70 17.50
C PHE A 12 -2.32 0.20 17.85
N TRP A 13 -2.84 -0.17 19.02
CA TRP A 13 -2.83 -1.58 19.46
C TRP A 13 -3.76 -2.46 18.62
N SER A 14 -4.93 -1.94 18.24
CA SER A 14 -5.83 -2.66 17.33
C SER A 14 -5.20 -2.92 15.96
N TYR A 15 -4.39 -1.98 15.47
CA TYR A 15 -3.68 -2.08 14.20
C TYR A 15 -2.62 -3.19 14.22
N ILE A 16 -1.87 -3.33 15.31
CA ILE A 16 -0.87 -4.41 15.48
C ILE A 16 -1.57 -5.78 15.47
N ILE A 17 -2.64 -5.93 16.25
CA ILE A 17 -3.39 -7.20 16.32
C ILE A 17 -4.00 -7.53 14.95
N ALA A 18 -4.62 -6.54 14.29
CA ALA A 18 -5.20 -6.70 12.97
C ALA A 18 -4.14 -7.06 11.91
N ALA A 19 -2.97 -6.41 11.93
CA ALA A 19 -1.86 -6.72 11.03
C ALA A 19 -1.41 -8.18 11.15
N LEU A 20 -1.23 -8.67 12.38
CA LEU A 20 -0.86 -10.07 12.64
C LEU A 20 -1.96 -11.04 12.19
N GLY A 21 -3.21 -10.79 12.59
CA GLY A 21 -4.34 -11.65 12.25
C GLY A 21 -4.59 -11.73 10.74
N LEU A 22 -4.55 -10.60 10.03
CA LEU A 22 -4.73 -10.56 8.57
C LEU A 22 -3.54 -11.16 7.82
N SER A 23 -2.31 -10.99 8.32
CA SER A 23 -1.13 -11.65 7.74
C SER A 23 -1.26 -13.17 7.85
N ILE A 24 -1.62 -13.68 9.04
CA ILE A 24 -1.85 -15.12 9.27
C ILE A 24 -2.95 -15.63 8.33
N LYS A 25 -4.08 -14.91 8.24
CA LYS A 25 -5.18 -15.29 7.35
C LYS A 25 -4.74 -15.35 5.89
N THR A 26 -4.07 -14.32 5.39
CA THR A 26 -3.61 -14.23 4.00
C THR A 26 -2.62 -15.34 3.67
N ILE A 27 -1.66 -15.61 4.57
CA ILE A 27 -0.71 -16.72 4.42
C ILE A 27 -1.43 -18.07 4.43
N TYR A 28 -2.41 -18.25 5.32
CA TYR A 28 -3.21 -19.47 5.38
C TYR A 28 -4.01 -19.71 4.09
N THR A 29 -4.61 -18.66 3.53
CA THR A 29 -5.28 -18.68 2.23
C THR A 29 -4.32 -19.12 1.11
N ILE A 30 -3.11 -18.56 1.05
CA ILE A 30 -2.08 -18.95 0.06
C ILE A 30 -1.63 -20.40 0.25
N ARG A 31 -1.53 -20.88 1.49
CA ARG A 31 -1.13 -22.26 1.80
C ARG A 31 -2.19 -23.30 1.44
N LYS A 32 -3.46 -22.92 1.32
CA LYS A 32 -4.53 -23.81 0.83
C LYS A 32 -4.47 -24.02 -0.67
N LEU A 33 -3.85 -23.11 -1.41
CA LEU A 33 -3.67 -23.27 -2.85
C LEU A 33 -2.64 -24.38 -3.15
N PRO A 34 -2.78 -25.10 -4.27
CA PRO A 34 -1.83 -26.12 -4.67
C PRO A 34 -0.39 -25.59 -4.73
N ASN A 35 0.58 -26.45 -4.42
CA ASN A 35 1.98 -26.08 -4.61
C ASN A 35 2.30 -26.03 -6.11
N SER A 36 3.24 -25.17 -6.48
CA SER A 36 3.76 -25.16 -7.84
C SER A 36 4.66 -26.36 -8.11
N ASP A 37 4.33 -27.15 -9.14
CA ASP A 37 5.15 -28.30 -9.54
C ASP A 37 6.29 -27.90 -10.50
N SER A 38 6.19 -26.76 -11.18
CA SER A 38 7.21 -26.33 -12.14
C SER A 38 8.42 -25.68 -11.43
N PRO A 39 9.68 -26.09 -11.74
CA PRO A 39 10.89 -25.49 -11.15
C PRO A 39 10.97 -23.97 -11.31
N ARG A 40 10.45 -23.45 -12.42
CA ARG A 40 10.39 -22.02 -12.70
C ARG A 40 9.43 -21.29 -11.76
N ARG A 41 8.20 -21.78 -11.56
CA ARG A 41 7.26 -21.18 -10.60
C ARG A 41 7.82 -21.24 -9.18
N ILE A 42 8.49 -22.32 -8.79
CA ILE A 42 9.18 -22.42 -7.48
C ILE A 42 10.23 -21.31 -7.32
N ARG A 43 11.02 -21.02 -8.36
CA ARG A 43 11.99 -19.90 -8.33
C ARG A 43 11.30 -18.55 -8.14
N HIS A 44 10.20 -18.31 -8.84
CA HIS A 44 9.43 -17.07 -8.69
C HIS A 44 8.74 -16.96 -7.33
N GLU A 45 8.23 -18.08 -6.78
CA GLU A 45 7.71 -18.11 -5.41
C GLU A 45 8.78 -17.70 -4.42
N ARG A 46 9.99 -18.29 -4.50
CA ARG A 46 11.10 -17.91 -3.62
C ARG A 46 11.44 -16.43 -3.72
N LEU A 47 11.47 -15.87 -4.93
CA LEU A 47 11.73 -14.45 -5.15
C LEU A 47 10.67 -13.56 -4.47
N HIS A 48 9.39 -13.86 -4.64
CA HIS A 48 8.33 -13.04 -4.01
C HIS A 48 8.24 -13.25 -2.50
N ILE A 49 8.58 -14.44 -1.98
CA ILE A 49 8.77 -14.64 -0.53
C ILE A 49 9.91 -13.75 -0.02
N SER A 50 11.06 -13.74 -0.70
CA SER A 50 12.20 -12.90 -0.31
C SER A 50 11.85 -11.40 -0.34
N LEU A 51 11.14 -10.93 -1.36
CA LEU A 51 10.70 -9.54 -1.47
C LEU A 51 9.64 -9.18 -0.42
N ALA A 52 8.72 -10.09 -0.09
CA ALA A 52 7.77 -9.91 1.01
C ALA A 52 8.49 -9.80 2.36
N LEU A 53 9.45 -10.69 2.64
CA LEU A 53 10.26 -10.64 3.87
C LEU A 53 11.12 -9.38 3.94
N LEU A 54 11.68 -8.93 2.81
CA LEU A 54 12.42 -7.68 2.73
C LEU A 54 11.52 -6.49 3.04
N SER A 55 10.34 -6.41 2.41
CA SER A 55 9.34 -5.37 2.66
C SER A 55 8.94 -5.31 4.14
N PHE A 56 8.59 -6.46 4.72
CA PHE A 56 8.21 -6.55 6.14
C PHE A 56 9.36 -6.13 7.07
N THR A 57 10.60 -6.56 6.77
CA THR A 57 11.79 -6.20 7.56
C THR A 57 12.06 -4.71 7.51
N VAL A 58 12.04 -4.11 6.30
CA VAL A 58 12.29 -2.68 6.11
C VAL A 58 11.23 -1.84 6.80
N LEU A 59 9.95 -2.20 6.69
CA LEU A 59 8.89 -1.54 7.46
C LEU A 59 9.14 -1.65 8.96
N SER A 60 9.36 -2.88 9.46
CA SER A 60 9.49 -3.14 10.88
C SER A 60 10.66 -2.35 11.47
N TYR A 61 11.79 -2.30 10.77
CA TYR A 61 12.96 -1.51 11.17
C TYR A 61 12.63 -0.01 11.29
N ASN A 62 12.04 0.58 10.24
CA ASN A 62 11.76 2.01 10.25
C ASN A 62 10.63 2.40 11.21
N MET A 63 9.55 1.61 11.30
CA MET A 63 8.47 1.85 12.25
C MET A 63 8.97 1.72 13.68
N LEU A 64 9.77 0.70 13.98
CA LEU A 64 10.37 0.55 15.30
C LEU A 64 11.25 1.76 15.64
N HIS A 65 12.00 2.29 14.67
CA HIS A 65 12.77 3.52 14.87
C HIS A 65 11.88 4.75 15.16
N VAL A 66 10.74 4.90 14.47
CA VAL A 66 9.74 5.95 14.80
C VAL A 66 9.22 5.78 16.22
N LEU A 67 8.84 4.56 16.61
CA LEU A 67 8.30 4.28 17.94
C LEU A 67 9.34 4.56 19.03
N PHE A 68 10.58 4.13 18.83
CA PHE A 68 11.67 4.42 19.77
C PHE A 68 11.94 5.92 19.89
N ARG A 69 11.99 6.64 18.77
CA ARG A 69 12.18 8.09 18.77
C ARG A 69 11.07 8.79 19.55
N SER A 70 9.81 8.46 19.24
CA SER A 70 8.64 9.03 19.91
C SER A 70 8.62 8.70 21.41
N PHE A 71 8.93 7.46 21.80
CA PHE A 71 9.00 7.06 23.20
C PHE A 71 10.12 7.81 23.94
N ASN A 72 11.30 7.92 23.34
CA ASN A 72 12.44 8.62 23.93
C ASN A 72 12.11 10.10 24.16
N GLU A 73 11.62 10.79 23.13
CA GLU A 73 11.22 12.21 23.21
C GLU A 73 10.14 12.44 24.28
N TRP A 74 9.12 11.57 24.33
CA TRP A 74 8.07 11.62 25.34
C TRP A 74 8.61 11.37 26.77
N SER A 75 9.63 10.53 26.91
CA SER A 75 10.19 10.14 28.22
C SER A 75 11.21 11.13 28.81
N ILE A 76 11.67 12.13 28.04
CA ILE A 76 12.67 13.14 28.51
C ILE A 76 12.25 13.83 29.82
N PRO A 77 10.99 14.24 30.03
CA PRO A 77 10.58 14.92 31.27
C PRO A 77 10.48 13.97 32.48
N GLU A 78 10.57 12.66 32.27
CA GLU A 78 10.31 11.63 33.26
C GLU A 78 11.63 11.03 33.80
N PRO A 79 11.68 10.56 35.07
CA PRO A 79 12.88 9.97 35.62
C PRO A 79 13.31 8.71 34.83
N PRO A 80 14.61 8.43 34.67
CA PRO A 80 15.06 7.27 33.91
C PRO A 80 14.60 5.97 34.58
N VAL A 81 13.92 5.11 33.83
CA VAL A 81 13.57 3.75 34.26
C VAL A 81 14.48 2.78 33.51
N PRO A 82 15.09 1.80 34.19
CA PRO A 82 15.94 0.82 33.52
C PRO A 82 15.16 0.08 32.43
N LEU A 83 15.78 -0.10 31.25
CA LEU A 83 15.27 -0.86 30.10
C LEU A 83 15.26 -2.38 30.38
N LYS A 84 14.73 -2.78 31.53
CA LYS A 84 14.43 -4.18 31.84
C LYS A 84 12.93 -4.39 31.63
N LEU A 85 12.58 -5.45 30.91
CA LEU A 85 11.19 -5.86 30.70
C LEU A 85 10.55 -6.09 32.08
N SER A 86 9.84 -5.08 32.56
CA SER A 86 9.26 -5.01 33.90
C SER A 86 7.84 -4.48 33.78
N ILE A 87 7.00 -4.77 34.77
CA ILE A 87 5.62 -4.25 34.81
C ILE A 87 5.64 -2.72 34.72
N ALA A 88 6.59 -2.07 35.40
CA ALA A 88 6.79 -0.62 35.35
C ALA A 88 7.13 -0.12 33.93
N PHE A 89 7.96 -0.85 33.18
CA PHE A 89 8.25 -0.52 31.78
C PHE A 89 7.01 -0.68 30.89
N LEU A 90 6.24 -1.77 31.05
CA LEU A 90 5.01 -1.99 30.28
C LEU A 90 3.95 -0.92 30.58
N GLN A 91 3.81 -0.52 31.84
CA GLN A 91 2.94 0.60 32.24
C GLN A 91 3.37 1.91 31.59
N ARG A 92 4.69 2.18 31.50
CA ARG A 92 5.21 3.35 30.78
C ARG A 92 4.91 3.30 29.29
N VAL A 93 5.09 2.16 28.64
CA VAL A 93 4.74 1.99 27.22
C VAL A 93 3.23 2.20 27.02
N GLY A 94 2.41 1.67 27.92
CA GLY A 94 0.96 1.90 27.92
C GLY A 94 0.61 3.38 28.03
N LEU A 95 1.20 4.08 29.00
CA LEU A 95 0.98 5.51 29.20
C LEU A 95 1.45 6.33 27.99
N TRP A 96 2.64 6.06 27.47
CA TRP A 96 3.16 6.69 26.24
C TRP A 96 2.21 6.49 25.07
N SER A 97 1.70 5.28 24.85
CA SER A 97 0.75 5.02 23.76
C SER A 97 -0.54 5.83 23.92
N TRP A 98 -0.89 6.20 25.16
CA TRP A 98 -2.10 6.95 25.51
C TRP A 98 -1.93 8.47 25.47
N THR A 99 -0.73 9.00 25.69
CA THR A 99 -0.51 10.45 25.82
C THR A 99 0.39 11.04 24.74
N SER A 100 0.96 10.21 23.87
CA SER A 100 1.81 10.69 22.77
C SER A 100 1.02 11.21 21.57
N SER A 101 1.67 12.08 20.80
CA SER A 101 1.24 12.62 19.51
C SER A 101 1.68 11.76 18.32
N LEU A 102 2.09 10.50 18.55
CA LEU A 102 2.73 9.61 17.57
C LEU A 102 2.16 9.69 16.15
N PHE A 103 0.84 9.56 16.00
CA PHE A 103 0.20 9.58 14.67
C PHE A 103 0.22 10.97 14.03
N PHE A 104 0.03 12.02 14.83
CA PHE A 104 0.07 13.38 14.34
C PHE A 104 1.48 13.72 13.83
N ASP A 105 2.50 13.41 14.63
CA ASP A 105 3.91 13.65 14.29
C ASP A 105 4.32 12.89 13.03
N PHE A 106 3.87 11.62 12.92
CA PHE A 106 4.05 10.82 11.71
C PHE A 106 3.41 11.47 10.49
N GLY A 107 2.13 11.87 10.60
CA GLY A 107 1.37 12.51 9.53
C GLY A 107 1.99 13.83 9.09
N THR A 108 2.49 14.64 10.01
CA THR A 108 3.17 15.89 9.69
C THR A 108 4.53 15.65 9.04
N ALA A 109 5.29 14.64 9.48
CA ALA A 109 6.62 14.36 8.94
C ALA A 109 6.59 13.95 7.47
N ILE A 110 5.57 13.19 7.05
CA ILE A 110 5.44 12.73 5.66
C ILE A 110 5.01 13.84 4.68
N VAL A 111 4.60 15.01 5.19
CA VAL A 111 4.21 16.18 4.38
C VAL A 111 5.01 17.45 4.73
N ALA A 112 6.06 17.33 5.56
CA ALA A 112 6.74 18.48 6.17
C ALA A 112 7.45 19.38 5.15
N SER A 113 8.02 18.80 4.08
CA SER A 113 8.66 19.53 2.99
C SER A 113 8.18 19.06 1.61
N PRO A 114 8.37 19.88 0.55
CA PRO A 114 8.02 19.47 -0.81
C PRO A 114 8.71 18.19 -1.28
N SER A 115 9.94 17.91 -0.84
CA SER A 115 10.69 16.70 -1.20
C SER A 115 10.18 15.47 -0.46
N GLU A 116 9.91 15.58 0.84
CA GLU A 116 9.33 14.47 1.62
C GLU A 116 7.93 14.14 1.10
N TYR A 117 7.14 15.17 0.80
CA TYR A 117 5.81 15.00 0.22
C TYR A 117 5.87 14.39 -1.19
N LEU A 118 6.89 14.68 -2.01
CA LEU A 118 7.06 14.03 -3.31
C LEU A 118 7.18 12.51 -3.18
N TYR A 119 7.96 12.01 -2.23
CA TYR A 119 8.07 10.57 -1.97
C TYR A 119 6.78 9.99 -1.42
N THR A 120 6.14 10.66 -0.46
CA THR A 120 4.85 10.26 0.12
C THR A 120 3.78 10.17 -0.95
N GLN A 121 3.63 11.21 -1.78
CA GLN A 121 2.68 11.24 -2.89
C GLN A 121 2.96 10.13 -3.89
N SER A 122 4.22 9.92 -4.28
CA SER A 122 4.59 8.87 -5.23
C SER A 122 4.28 7.47 -4.70
N ALA A 123 4.59 7.20 -3.43
CA ALA A 123 4.25 5.94 -2.77
C ALA A 123 2.74 5.72 -2.70
N LEU A 124 1.96 6.76 -2.40
CA LEU A 124 0.49 6.71 -2.35
C LEU A 124 -0.12 6.47 -3.75
N LEU A 125 0.40 7.11 -4.79
CA LEU A 125 -0.03 6.87 -6.17
C LEU A 125 0.26 5.42 -6.62
N VAL A 126 1.45 4.90 -6.31
CA VAL A 126 1.80 3.49 -6.55
C VAL A 126 0.86 2.57 -5.77
N THR A 127 0.52 2.93 -4.53
CA THR A 127 -0.44 2.17 -3.71
C THR A 127 -1.83 2.11 -4.36
N PHE A 128 -2.32 3.22 -4.90
CA PHE A 128 -3.60 3.25 -5.62
C PHE A 128 -3.54 2.36 -6.86
N TRP A 129 -2.47 2.49 -7.65
CA TRP A 129 -2.26 1.67 -8.85
C TRP A 129 -2.24 0.17 -8.51
N LEU A 130 -1.54 -0.22 -7.45
CA LEU A 130 -1.53 -1.60 -6.96
C LEU A 130 -2.88 -2.06 -6.41
N SER A 131 -3.69 -1.16 -5.85
CA SER A 131 -5.04 -1.50 -5.41
C SER A 131 -5.96 -1.82 -6.60
N VAL A 132 -5.77 -1.13 -7.73
CA VAL A 132 -6.44 -1.47 -8.99
C VAL A 132 -5.92 -2.82 -9.52
N ASP A 133 -4.60 -3.02 -9.57
CA ASP A 133 -3.98 -4.28 -10.02
C ASP A 133 -4.44 -5.48 -9.18
N LEU A 134 -4.43 -5.36 -7.85
CA LEU A 134 -4.95 -6.33 -6.89
C LEU A 134 -6.42 -6.66 -7.15
N SER A 135 -7.23 -5.66 -7.52
CA SER A 135 -8.64 -5.86 -7.84
C SER A 135 -8.79 -6.66 -9.13
N VAL A 136 -7.99 -6.32 -10.14
CA VAL A 136 -8.05 -6.94 -11.46
C VAL A 136 -7.55 -8.37 -11.42
N GLU A 137 -6.33 -8.60 -10.94
CA GLU A 137 -5.72 -9.93 -10.91
C GLU A 137 -6.38 -10.83 -9.89
N GLY A 138 -6.76 -10.29 -8.72
CA GLY A 138 -7.46 -11.05 -7.69
C GLY A 138 -8.82 -11.57 -8.16
N LEU A 139 -9.61 -10.75 -8.85
CA LEU A 139 -10.91 -11.16 -9.39
C LEU A 139 -10.76 -12.06 -10.62
N ARG A 140 -9.86 -11.71 -11.56
CA ARG A 140 -9.63 -12.50 -12.78
C ARG A 140 -9.22 -13.94 -12.47
N HIS A 141 -8.36 -14.11 -11.47
CA HIS A 141 -7.86 -15.42 -11.05
C HIS A 141 -8.65 -16.05 -9.89
N HIS A 142 -9.79 -15.47 -9.52
CA HIS A 142 -10.68 -16.00 -8.48
C HIS A 142 -9.96 -16.31 -7.17
N ILE A 143 -9.08 -15.42 -6.73
CA ILE A 143 -8.26 -15.63 -5.55
C ILE A 143 -9.17 -15.74 -4.31
N PRO A 144 -9.08 -16.84 -3.54
CA PRO A 144 -9.93 -17.04 -2.37
C PRO A 144 -9.63 -15.96 -1.32
N ASP A 145 -10.65 -15.57 -0.55
CA ASP A 145 -10.54 -14.57 0.52
C ASP A 145 -9.84 -13.26 0.09
N LEU A 146 -10.03 -12.80 -1.17
CA LEU A 146 -9.38 -11.60 -1.71
C LEU A 146 -9.52 -10.35 -0.80
N TRP A 147 -10.63 -10.24 -0.08
CA TRP A 147 -10.85 -9.17 0.91
C TRP A 147 -9.74 -9.09 1.97
N SER A 148 -9.12 -10.22 2.34
CA SER A 148 -8.06 -10.25 3.34
C SER A 148 -6.78 -9.59 2.84
N PHE A 149 -6.49 -9.69 1.54
CA PHE A 149 -5.41 -8.95 0.90
C PHE A 149 -5.71 -7.46 0.89
N PHE A 150 -6.95 -7.04 0.57
CA PHE A 150 -7.34 -5.62 0.64
C PHE A 150 -7.25 -5.05 2.05
N ALA A 151 -7.74 -5.78 3.05
CA ALA A 151 -7.64 -5.39 4.44
C ALA A 151 -6.16 -5.28 4.87
N LEU A 152 -5.32 -6.23 4.44
CA LEU A 152 -3.88 -6.21 4.70
C LEU A 152 -3.19 -5.00 4.05
N ALA A 153 -3.55 -4.66 2.80
CA ALA A 153 -3.04 -3.48 2.08
C ALA A 153 -3.41 -2.14 2.75
N GLN A 154 -4.48 -2.10 3.54
CA GLN A 154 -4.80 -0.90 4.32
C GLN A 154 -3.90 -0.74 5.53
N ILE A 155 -3.34 -1.85 6.04
CA ILE A 155 -2.63 -1.88 7.31
C ILE A 155 -1.11 -1.91 7.12
N LEU A 156 -0.64 -2.81 6.28
CA LEU A 156 0.76 -3.09 6.00
C LEU A 156 1.23 -2.44 4.68
N PRO A 157 2.54 -2.46 4.39
CA PRO A 157 3.11 -1.93 3.17
C PRO A 157 2.47 -2.58 1.97
N ILE A 158 2.24 -1.80 0.92
CA ILE A 158 1.58 -2.34 -0.27
C ILE A 158 2.47 -3.37 -0.97
N SER A 159 3.80 -3.21 -0.95
CA SER A 159 4.74 -4.19 -1.50
C SER A 159 4.61 -5.54 -0.80
N PHE A 160 4.40 -5.58 0.51
CA PHE A 160 4.22 -6.84 1.24
C PHE A 160 3.00 -7.58 0.72
N THR A 161 1.85 -6.89 0.68
CA THR A 161 0.59 -7.46 0.19
C THR A 161 0.66 -7.85 -1.29
N GLN A 162 1.29 -7.03 -2.12
CA GLN A 162 1.51 -7.31 -3.54
C GLN A 162 2.30 -8.61 -3.75
N ASN A 163 3.40 -8.80 -3.02
CA ASN A 163 4.19 -10.04 -3.14
C ASN A 163 3.41 -11.26 -2.64
N LEU A 164 2.59 -11.12 -1.58
CA LEU A 164 1.68 -12.19 -1.15
C LEU A 164 0.63 -12.51 -2.21
N LEU A 165 0.08 -11.51 -2.91
CA LEU A 165 -0.82 -11.74 -4.05
C LEU A 165 -0.10 -12.50 -5.16
N TYR A 166 1.12 -12.11 -5.54
CA TYR A 166 1.88 -12.81 -6.56
C TYR A 166 2.16 -14.27 -6.19
N LEU A 167 2.38 -14.57 -4.91
CA LEU A 167 2.44 -15.95 -4.43
C LEU A 167 1.11 -16.70 -4.61
N ALA A 168 -0.01 -16.06 -4.31
CA ALA A 168 -1.33 -16.63 -4.53
C ALA A 168 -1.57 -16.92 -6.03
N LEU A 169 -1.21 -15.98 -6.92
CA LEU A 169 -1.32 -16.15 -8.37
C LEU A 169 -0.45 -17.30 -8.89
N LEU A 170 0.79 -17.43 -8.42
CA LEU A 170 1.69 -18.53 -8.83
C LEU A 170 1.15 -19.91 -8.45
N ARG A 171 0.46 -20.00 -7.32
CA ARG A 171 -0.15 -21.22 -6.79
C ARG A 171 -1.56 -21.49 -7.31
N THR A 172 -2.16 -20.52 -7.97
CA THR A 172 -3.45 -20.71 -8.61
C THR A 172 -3.26 -21.58 -9.87
N PRO A 173 -4.03 -22.68 -10.02
CA PRO A 173 -3.99 -23.47 -11.24
C PRO A 173 -4.26 -22.61 -12.46
N ALA A 174 -3.58 -22.88 -13.58
CA ALA A 174 -3.92 -22.23 -14.84
C ALA A 174 -5.26 -22.80 -15.30
N ASP A 175 -6.36 -22.11 -14.99
CA ASP A 175 -7.68 -22.50 -15.47
C ASP A 175 -7.73 -22.30 -16.99
N ARG A 176 -8.33 -23.26 -17.71
CA ARG A 176 -8.36 -23.26 -19.19
C ARG A 176 -9.48 -22.38 -19.76
N THR A 177 -10.27 -21.74 -18.90
CA THR A 177 -11.32 -20.82 -19.29
C THR A 177 -10.73 -19.47 -19.67
N PRO A 178 -11.28 -18.79 -20.69
CA PRO A 178 -10.82 -17.45 -21.05
C PRO A 178 -10.97 -16.54 -19.82
N PRO A 179 -9.94 -15.75 -19.49
CA PRO A 179 -9.95 -14.95 -18.27
C PRO A 179 -11.11 -13.97 -18.31
N ASP A 180 -11.87 -13.93 -17.21
CA ASP A 180 -12.94 -12.96 -17.05
C ASP A 180 -12.41 -11.53 -17.24
N GLN A 181 -13.11 -10.75 -18.06
CA GLN A 181 -12.77 -9.35 -18.22
C GLN A 181 -13.23 -8.60 -16.97
N VAL A 182 -12.28 -7.97 -16.28
CA VAL A 182 -12.59 -7.08 -15.15
C VAL A 182 -12.90 -5.69 -15.69
N THR A 183 -14.06 -5.18 -15.31
CA THR A 183 -14.56 -3.88 -15.77
C THR A 183 -14.98 -2.99 -14.60
N PHE A 184 -14.90 -1.68 -14.81
CA PHE A 184 -15.20 -0.65 -13.82
C PHE A 184 -16.33 0.27 -14.30
N PRO A 185 -17.17 0.80 -13.39
CA PRO A 185 -18.18 1.79 -13.75
C PRO A 185 -17.55 3.10 -14.24
N ARG A 186 -17.88 3.51 -15.47
CA ARG A 186 -17.28 4.66 -16.18
C ARG A 186 -17.32 5.98 -15.41
N ASN A 187 -18.33 6.22 -14.59
CA ASN A 187 -18.48 7.50 -13.87
C ASN A 187 -17.94 7.45 -12.43
N LYS A 188 -17.90 6.28 -11.79
CA LYS A 188 -17.53 6.17 -10.37
C LYS A 188 -16.03 6.04 -10.17
N ILE A 189 -15.32 5.31 -11.05
CA ILE A 189 -13.87 5.15 -10.91
C ILE A 189 -13.10 6.48 -11.14
N PRO A 190 -13.46 7.35 -12.11
CA PRO A 190 -12.79 8.64 -12.25
C PRO A 190 -13.13 9.59 -11.11
N ALA A 191 -14.37 9.55 -10.59
CA ALA A 191 -14.75 10.36 -9.43
C ALA A 191 -13.95 9.96 -8.19
N ALA A 192 -13.74 8.66 -7.96
CA ALA A 192 -12.91 8.16 -6.87
C ALA A 192 -11.43 8.55 -7.03
N LEU A 193 -10.90 8.44 -8.25
CA LEU A 193 -9.57 8.92 -8.59
C LEU A 193 -9.43 10.41 -8.31
N LEU A 194 -10.34 11.23 -8.84
CA LEU A 194 -10.32 12.68 -8.62
C LEU A 194 -10.38 13.03 -7.13
N ALA A 195 -11.28 12.40 -6.36
CA ALA A 195 -11.35 12.58 -4.92
C ALA A 195 -10.03 12.21 -4.22
N TYR A 196 -9.36 11.15 -4.68
CA TYR A 196 -8.07 10.72 -4.15
C TYR A 196 -6.97 11.76 -4.43
N PHE A 197 -6.85 12.23 -5.67
CA PHE A 197 -5.88 13.27 -6.02
C PHE A 197 -6.14 14.59 -5.30
N VAL A 198 -7.41 14.98 -5.09
CA VAL A 198 -7.77 16.16 -4.30
C VAL A 198 -7.36 15.98 -2.83
N ALA A 199 -7.65 14.83 -2.23
CA ALA A 199 -7.24 14.52 -0.87
C ALA A 199 -5.71 14.59 -0.72
N LEU A 200 -4.96 13.99 -1.64
CA LEU A 200 -3.51 14.10 -1.65
C LEU A 200 -3.07 15.55 -1.74
N ARG A 201 -3.57 16.32 -2.72
CA ARG A 201 -3.15 17.71 -2.95
C ARG A 201 -3.41 18.63 -1.75
N TRP A 202 -4.44 18.32 -0.97
CA TRP A 202 -4.81 19.05 0.24
C TRP A 202 -3.95 18.68 1.46
N ALA A 203 -3.34 17.49 1.48
CA ALA A 203 -2.62 16.95 2.63
C ALA A 203 -1.54 17.91 3.21
N PRO A 204 -0.64 18.54 2.43
CA PRO A 204 0.39 19.43 2.98
C PRO A 204 -0.18 20.66 3.69
N SER A 205 -1.36 21.12 3.27
CA SER A 205 -2.05 22.30 3.82
C SER A 205 -3.08 21.96 4.91
N SER A 206 -3.22 20.68 5.29
CA SER A 206 -4.31 20.24 6.18
C SER A 206 -4.06 20.51 7.67
N GLY A 207 -2.81 20.75 8.07
CA GLY A 207 -2.45 21.06 9.47
C GLY A 207 -2.95 19.98 10.45
N SER A 208 -3.80 20.38 11.40
CA SER A 208 -4.40 19.45 12.38
C SER A 208 -5.31 18.39 11.78
N GLN A 209 -5.79 18.57 10.54
CA GLN A 209 -6.68 17.64 9.85
C GLN A 209 -5.95 16.54 9.07
N ILE A 210 -4.61 16.48 9.14
CA ILE A 210 -3.81 15.51 8.39
C ILE A 210 -4.25 14.06 8.60
N LEU A 211 -4.63 13.69 9.84
CA LEU A 211 -5.12 12.35 10.15
C LEU A 211 -6.44 12.04 9.44
N THR A 212 -7.35 13.01 9.36
CA THR A 212 -8.60 12.87 8.61
C THR A 212 -8.32 12.67 7.12
N VAL A 213 -7.39 13.43 6.55
CA VAL A 213 -6.98 13.28 5.14
C VAL A 213 -6.40 11.89 4.88
N VAL A 214 -5.55 11.39 5.78
CA VAL A 214 -4.99 10.03 5.68
C VAL A 214 -6.10 8.97 5.72
N VAL A 215 -7.07 9.08 6.63
CA VAL A 215 -8.20 8.13 6.72
C VAL A 215 -9.04 8.17 5.44
N VAL A 216 -9.34 9.36 4.90
CA VAL A 216 -10.07 9.50 3.64
C VAL A 216 -9.29 8.89 2.48
N ALA A 217 -7.99 9.17 2.38
CA ALA A 217 -7.13 8.60 1.35
C ALA A 217 -7.10 7.06 1.42
N ARG A 218 -7.01 6.49 2.64
CA ARG A 218 -7.07 5.03 2.86
C ARG A 218 -8.42 4.45 2.47
N ALA A 219 -9.52 5.07 2.85
CA ALA A 219 -10.86 4.63 2.45
C ALA A 219 -11.02 4.61 0.91
N LEU A 220 -10.48 5.61 0.22
CA LEU A 220 -10.51 5.68 -1.25
C LEU A 220 -9.69 4.57 -1.92
N LEU A 221 -8.65 4.02 -1.28
CA LEU A 221 -7.88 2.89 -1.80
C LEU A 221 -8.69 1.58 -1.85
N LEU A 222 -9.79 1.47 -1.11
CA LEU A 222 -10.70 0.31 -1.18
C LEU A 222 -11.70 0.40 -2.34
N VAL A 223 -11.87 1.58 -2.95
CA VAL A 223 -12.87 1.82 -3.98
C VAL A 223 -12.68 0.93 -5.22
N PRO A 224 -11.46 0.74 -5.77
CA PRO A 224 -11.25 -0.16 -6.90
C PRO A 224 -11.85 -1.55 -6.70
N TRP A 225 -11.67 -2.14 -5.51
CA TRP A 225 -12.22 -3.46 -5.17
C TRP A 225 -13.74 -3.48 -5.17
N THR A 226 -14.36 -2.49 -4.54
CA THR A 226 -15.83 -2.42 -4.44
C THR A 226 -16.53 -2.17 -5.79
N LEU A 227 -15.82 -1.54 -6.74
CA LEU A 227 -16.38 -1.17 -8.04
C LEU A 227 -16.06 -2.17 -9.16
N ALA A 228 -14.97 -2.92 -9.02
CA ALA A 228 -14.55 -3.93 -9.98
C ALA A 228 -15.57 -5.07 -10.05
N LYS A 229 -15.91 -5.49 -11.27
CA LYS A 229 -16.77 -6.66 -11.51
C LYS A 229 -16.19 -7.48 -12.66
N THR A 230 -16.28 -8.81 -12.55
CA THR A 230 -16.05 -9.71 -13.67
C THR A 230 -17.24 -9.64 -14.63
N SER A 231 -16.96 -9.70 -15.92
CA SER A 231 -17.96 -9.72 -16.99
C SER A 231 -17.67 -10.92 -17.87
N SER A 232 -18.59 -11.88 -17.91
CA SER A 232 -18.47 -13.00 -18.84
C SER A 232 -18.88 -12.54 -20.24
N THR A 233 -18.09 -12.91 -21.25
CA THR A 233 -18.24 -12.47 -22.65
C THR A 233 -19.53 -12.99 -23.31
N SER A 234 -20.39 -13.75 -22.60
CA SER A 234 -21.44 -14.59 -23.20
C SER A 234 -22.86 -14.01 -23.15
N GLY A 235 -23.06 -12.71 -22.88
CA GLY A 235 -24.41 -12.14 -22.78
C GLY A 235 -24.51 -10.72 -23.32
N THR A 236 -25.03 -10.58 -24.53
CA THR A 236 -25.41 -9.31 -25.18
C THR A 236 -26.66 -8.72 -24.52
N ASN A 237 -26.50 -8.17 -23.31
CA ASN A 237 -27.53 -7.32 -22.71
C ASN A 237 -27.32 -5.87 -23.16
N ALA A 238 -28.10 -5.46 -24.18
CA ALA A 238 -28.02 -4.14 -24.83
C ALA A 238 -28.33 -2.93 -23.93
N SER A 239 -28.59 -3.13 -22.63
CA SER A 239 -28.96 -2.09 -21.65
C SER A 239 -27.98 -1.95 -20.48
N ALA A 240 -26.81 -2.59 -20.54
CA ALA A 240 -25.82 -2.46 -19.47
C ALA A 240 -25.20 -1.04 -19.43
N PRO A 241 -25.05 -0.43 -18.23
CA PRO A 241 -24.41 0.88 -18.10
C PRO A 241 -22.95 0.80 -18.59
N ALA A 242 -22.47 1.87 -19.23
CA ALA A 242 -21.11 1.93 -19.79
C ALA A 242 -20.05 1.60 -18.72
N ARG A 243 -19.18 0.64 -19.03
CA ARG A 243 -18.06 0.21 -18.19
C ARG A 243 -16.74 0.43 -18.91
N TRP A 244 -15.71 0.71 -18.14
CA TRP A 244 -14.34 0.83 -18.58
C TRP A 244 -13.60 -0.48 -18.35
N SER A 245 -12.69 -0.81 -19.26
CA SER A 245 -11.76 -1.90 -19.08
C SER A 245 -10.70 -1.54 -18.04
N ALA A 246 -10.00 -2.54 -17.51
CA ALA A 246 -8.82 -2.32 -16.67
C ALA A 246 -7.77 -1.44 -17.38
N ARG A 247 -7.65 -1.53 -18.71
CA ARG A 247 -6.73 -0.73 -19.53
C ARG A 247 -7.08 0.76 -19.49
N ASP A 248 -8.36 1.10 -19.65
CA ASP A 248 -8.81 2.49 -19.61
C ASP A 248 -8.55 3.13 -18.24
N VAL A 249 -8.80 2.38 -17.16
CA VAL A 249 -8.51 2.82 -15.79
C VAL A 249 -7.01 3.00 -15.57
N GLY A 250 -6.20 2.06 -16.07
CA GLY A 250 -4.74 2.15 -16.01
C GLY A 250 -4.20 3.40 -16.72
N TRP A 251 -4.70 3.70 -17.92
CA TRP A 251 -4.32 4.92 -18.65
C TRP A 251 -4.73 6.19 -17.93
N LEU A 252 -5.97 6.27 -17.43
CA LEU A 252 -6.42 7.43 -16.67
C LEU A 252 -5.52 7.66 -15.43
N LEU A 253 -5.25 6.60 -14.68
CA LEU A 253 -4.40 6.67 -13.50
C LEU A 253 -2.96 7.07 -13.85
N GLY A 254 -2.40 6.54 -14.95
CA GLY A 254 -1.08 6.93 -15.44
C GLY A 254 -1.01 8.42 -15.82
N LEU A 255 -2.01 8.93 -16.54
CA LEU A 255 -2.10 10.34 -16.92
C LEU A 255 -2.24 11.26 -15.71
N MET A 256 -3.17 10.96 -14.79
CA MET A 256 -3.37 11.76 -13.58
C MET A 256 -2.15 11.68 -12.65
N GLY A 257 -1.55 10.50 -12.52
CA GLY A 257 -0.32 10.28 -11.75
C GLY A 257 0.83 11.10 -12.31
N ALA A 258 1.09 11.04 -13.61
CA ALA A 258 2.12 11.81 -14.28
C ALA A 258 1.91 13.33 -14.11
N ALA A 259 0.67 13.81 -14.26
CA ALA A 259 0.34 15.21 -14.04
C ALA A 259 0.61 15.63 -12.58
N ALA A 260 0.18 14.84 -11.60
CA ALA A 260 0.37 15.14 -10.19
C ALA A 260 1.86 15.09 -9.78
N THR A 261 2.63 14.13 -10.29
CA THR A 261 4.07 14.06 -10.07
C THR A 261 4.79 15.24 -10.73
N ALA A 262 4.41 15.63 -11.95
CA ALA A 262 5.00 16.78 -12.64
C ALA A 262 4.77 18.09 -11.87
N LEU A 263 3.55 18.30 -11.35
CA LEU A 263 3.24 19.44 -10.49
C LEU A 263 4.11 19.44 -9.22
N GLN A 264 4.29 18.28 -8.58
CA GLN A 264 5.09 18.20 -7.37
C GLN A 264 6.59 18.40 -7.63
N VAL A 265 7.12 17.86 -8.73
CA VAL A 265 8.50 18.10 -9.18
C VAL A 265 8.72 19.59 -9.47
N PHE A 266 7.73 20.27 -10.05
CA PHE A 266 7.78 21.72 -10.25
C PHE A 266 7.89 22.48 -8.93
N GLU A 267 7.11 22.11 -7.90
CA GLU A 267 7.21 22.73 -6.57
C GLU A 267 8.57 22.48 -5.91
N VAL A 268 9.11 21.26 -6.01
CA VAL A 268 10.46 20.94 -5.51
C VAL A 268 11.53 21.78 -6.21
N ARG A 269 11.44 21.94 -7.53
CA ARG A 269 12.35 22.81 -8.29
C ARG A 269 12.20 24.28 -7.91
N ARG A 270 10.98 24.75 -7.70
CA ARG A 270 10.70 26.13 -7.26
C ARG A 270 11.27 26.40 -5.87
N ALA A 271 11.31 25.40 -5.01
CA ALA A 271 11.96 25.46 -3.70
C ALA A 271 13.50 25.43 -3.77
N GLY A 272 14.10 25.31 -4.95
CA GLY A 272 15.56 25.35 -5.14
C GLY A 272 16.30 24.10 -4.68
N LEU A 273 15.60 22.97 -4.50
CA LEU A 273 16.22 21.73 -4.03
C LEU A 273 17.08 21.08 -5.11
N SER A 274 18.31 20.72 -4.74
CA SER A 274 19.22 19.95 -5.59
C SER A 274 18.79 18.47 -5.65
N VAL A 275 19.29 17.73 -6.64
CA VAL A 275 19.09 16.26 -6.73
C VAL A 275 19.65 15.55 -5.50
N GLU A 276 20.78 16.02 -4.98
CA GLU A 276 21.36 15.51 -3.73
C GLU A 276 20.45 15.75 -2.54
N GLY A 277 19.88 16.96 -2.42
CA GLY A 277 18.90 17.28 -1.37
C GLY A 277 17.66 16.39 -1.45
N LEU A 278 17.20 16.07 -2.67
CA LEU A 278 16.11 15.13 -2.89
C LEU A 278 16.47 13.72 -2.40
N LEU A 279 17.65 13.21 -2.74
CA LEU A 279 18.11 11.90 -2.24
C LEU A 279 18.26 11.86 -0.72
N LEU A 280 18.81 12.91 -0.12
CA LEU A 280 18.96 13.01 1.34
C LEU A 280 17.60 13.05 2.05
N SER A 281 16.58 13.66 1.44
CA SER A 281 15.22 13.70 2.00
C SER A 281 14.56 12.33 2.07
N LEU A 282 14.97 11.35 1.27
CA LEU A 282 14.49 9.98 1.40
C LEU A 282 14.88 9.37 2.75
N THR A 283 15.98 9.85 3.34
CA THR A 283 16.53 9.37 4.62
C THR A 283 16.36 10.37 5.76
N SER A 284 15.70 11.52 5.54
CA SER A 284 15.56 12.58 6.55
C SER A 284 14.72 12.12 7.74
N HIS A 285 13.68 11.33 7.47
CA HIS A 285 12.75 10.85 8.48
C HIS A 285 12.38 9.39 8.22
N PRO A 286 12.37 8.51 9.26
CA PRO A 286 12.07 7.08 9.07
C PRO A 286 10.69 6.82 8.45
N ALA A 287 9.71 7.70 8.67
CA ALA A 287 8.40 7.64 8.02
C ALA A 287 8.49 7.78 6.49
N VAL A 288 9.31 8.72 6.01
CA VAL A 288 9.54 8.98 4.58
C VAL A 288 10.34 7.83 3.98
N THR A 289 11.39 7.38 4.68
CA THR A 289 12.17 6.19 4.30
C THR A 289 11.29 4.97 4.11
N THR A 290 10.32 4.76 5.02
CA THR A 290 9.38 3.64 4.95
C THR A 290 8.55 3.68 3.68
N LEU A 291 7.91 4.81 3.39
CA LEU A 291 7.03 4.95 2.21
C LEU A 291 7.84 4.86 0.91
N GLY A 292 9.00 5.52 0.86
CA GLY A 292 9.88 5.46 -0.30
C GLY A 292 10.40 4.04 -0.55
N ALA A 293 10.87 3.33 0.48
CA ALA A 293 11.32 1.97 0.34
C ALA A 293 10.19 1.01 -0.07
N ASP A 294 8.98 1.16 0.50
CA ASP A 294 7.79 0.40 0.09
C ASP A 294 7.48 0.60 -1.40
N MET A 295 7.52 1.85 -1.88
CA MET A 295 7.36 2.19 -3.29
C MET A 295 8.42 1.49 -4.16
N PHE A 296 9.71 1.58 -3.81
CA PHE A 296 10.78 0.96 -4.59
C PHE A 296 10.66 -0.56 -4.64
N ILE A 297 10.41 -1.20 -3.49
CA ILE A 297 10.23 -2.66 -3.43
C ILE A 297 9.01 -3.06 -4.27
N SER A 298 7.90 -2.31 -4.21
CA SER A 298 6.71 -2.57 -5.01
C SER A 298 6.98 -2.54 -6.52
N VAL A 299 7.72 -1.53 -6.98
CA VAL A 299 8.11 -1.39 -8.39
C VAL A 299 9.02 -2.52 -8.82
N VAL A 300 10.03 -2.88 -8.01
CA VAL A 300 10.92 -4.02 -8.28
C VAL A 300 10.13 -5.32 -8.35
N SER A 301 9.23 -5.56 -7.39
CA SER A 301 8.34 -6.73 -7.38
C SER A 301 7.49 -6.81 -8.64
N TRP A 302 6.93 -5.69 -9.09
CA TRP A 302 6.16 -5.64 -10.32
C TRP A 302 7.01 -5.92 -11.56
N LEU A 303 8.20 -5.30 -11.67
CA LEU A 303 9.12 -5.56 -12.78
C LEU A 303 9.53 -7.03 -12.83
N CYS A 304 9.85 -7.63 -11.68
CA CYS A 304 10.15 -9.06 -11.60
C CYS A 304 8.96 -9.92 -12.06
N TRP A 305 7.74 -9.55 -11.69
CA TRP A 305 6.52 -10.21 -12.14
C TRP A 305 6.34 -10.12 -13.67
N GLN A 306 6.57 -8.94 -14.25
CA GLN A 306 6.49 -8.76 -15.71
C GLN A 306 7.53 -9.61 -16.44
N CYS A 307 8.80 -9.54 -16.04
CA CYS A 307 9.86 -10.36 -16.64
C CYS A 307 9.60 -11.87 -16.48
N ALA A 308 9.05 -12.30 -15.35
CA ALA A 308 8.70 -13.70 -15.11
C ALA A 308 7.62 -14.20 -16.07
N SER A 309 6.67 -13.33 -16.38
CA SER A 309 5.46 -13.64 -17.15
C SER A 309 5.63 -13.57 -18.68
N ASP A 310 6.76 -13.02 -19.16
CA ASP A 310 7.07 -12.92 -20.60
C ASP A 310 7.75 -14.16 -21.18
N GLY A 311 8.12 -15.14 -20.35
CA GLY A 311 8.72 -16.39 -20.84
C GLY A 311 7.92 -17.67 -20.61
N SER A 312 6.69 -17.62 -20.11
CA SER A 312 5.85 -18.80 -19.84
C SER A 312 4.61 -18.86 -20.74
N ASP A 313 4.03 -20.06 -20.89
CA ASP A 313 2.70 -20.36 -21.48
C ASP A 313 1.51 -19.61 -20.82
N VAL A 314 1.79 -18.62 -19.97
CA VAL A 314 0.82 -17.62 -19.47
C VAL A 314 0.37 -16.66 -20.59
N GLN A 315 0.96 -16.78 -21.79
CA GLN A 315 0.53 -16.08 -23.01
C GLN A 315 -0.89 -16.46 -23.47
N ALA A 316 -1.38 -17.68 -23.23
CA ALA A 316 -2.72 -18.10 -23.70
C ALA A 316 -3.88 -17.34 -23.03
N ALA A 317 -3.64 -16.71 -21.87
CA ALA A 317 -4.61 -15.86 -21.15
C ALA A 317 -4.34 -14.35 -21.35
N ARG A 318 -3.37 -13.96 -22.20
CA ARG A 318 -2.82 -12.60 -22.26
C ARG A 318 -3.13 -11.82 -23.54
N THR A 319 -4.11 -12.25 -24.35
CA THR A 319 -4.62 -11.48 -25.51
C THR A 319 -5.46 -10.24 -25.14
N GLY A 320 -5.09 -9.57 -24.05
CA GLY A 320 -5.66 -8.30 -23.60
C GLY A 320 -4.69 -7.49 -22.74
N LYS A 321 -3.39 -7.56 -23.04
CA LYS A 321 -2.36 -6.85 -22.24
C LYS A 321 -2.53 -5.33 -22.30
N LEU A 322 -2.56 -4.77 -21.09
CA LEU A 322 -2.25 -3.38 -20.75
C LEU A 322 -0.83 -3.04 -21.22
N TRP A 323 -0.73 -2.53 -22.43
CA TRP A 323 0.12 -1.42 -22.85
C TRP A 323 -0.68 -0.68 -23.92
#